data_AF-A0A2T7BHW9-F1
#
_entry.id   AF-A0A2T7BHW9-F1
#
_cell.length_a   1.000
_cell.length_b   1.000
_cell.length_c   1.000
_cell.angle_alpha   90.00
_cell.angle_beta   90.00
_cell.angle_gamma   90.00
#
_symmetry.space_group_name_H-M   'P 1'
#
loop_
_entity.id
_entity.type
_entity.pdbx_description
1 polymer ?
#
loop_
_entity_poly.entity_id
_entity_poly.type
_entity_poly.pdbx_seq_one_letter_code
_entity_poly.pdbx_strand_id
1 'polypeptide(L)' 'MCNSHIKKLIFSDRKVPTDQTIKVLRKNGIDANEKQAKVILDFLYFLAKMYRGRASNAPSDSITPGKEIEHKIVI' A
#
# COMPACT_ATOMS: atom_id res chain seq x y z
N MET A 1 16.83 4.60 -23.85
CA MET A 1 15.65 3.73 -24.00
C MET A 1 15.44 3.04 -22.65
N CYS A 2 14.39 3.35 -21.90
CA CYS A 2 14.14 2.74 -20.58
C CYS A 2 12.81 1.98 -20.61
N ASN A 3 12.88 0.65 -20.72
CA ASN A 3 11.71 -0.21 -20.59
C ASN A 3 11.45 -0.48 -19.10
N SER A 4 10.60 0.35 -18.50
CA SER A 4 10.05 0.11 -17.16
C SER A 4 8.97 -0.96 -17.27
N HIS A 5 9.27 -2.18 -16.83
CA HIS A 5 8.26 -3.21 -16.61
C HIS A 5 7.39 -2.77 -15.44
N ILE A 6 6.27 -2.09 -15.73
CA ILE A 6 5.18 -1.92 -14.77
C ILE A 6 4.63 -3.33 -14.50
N LYS A 7 5.10 -3.96 -13.42
CA LYS A 7 4.51 -5.19 -12.90
C LYS A 7 3.06 -4.88 -12.58
N LYS A 8 2.15 -5.38 -13.43
CA LYS A 8 0.73 -5.51 -13.13
C LYS A 8 0.62 -6.16 -11.74
N LEU A 9 0.20 -5.41 -10.73
CA LEU A 9 -0.14 -5.94 -9.42
C LEU A 9 -1.41 -6.78 -9.59
N ILE A 10 -1.22 -8.01 -10.08
CA ILE A 10 -2.21 -9.06 -10.01
C ILE A 10 -2.31 -9.37 -8.51
N PHE A 11 -3.24 -8.71 -7.83
CA PHE A 11 -3.69 -9.16 -6.53
C PHE A 11 -4.21 -10.56 -6.73
N SER A 12 -3.42 -11.53 -6.27
CA SER A 12 -3.82 -12.92 -6.30
C SER A 12 -5.11 -13.07 -5.50
N ASP A 13 -6.09 -13.83 -5.99
CA ASP A 13 -7.27 -14.25 -5.21
C ASP A 13 -6.91 -15.04 -3.93
N ARG A 14 -5.60 -15.29 -3.73
CA ARG A 14 -5.02 -15.83 -2.50
C ARG A 14 -5.13 -14.80 -1.38
N LYS A 15 -6.09 -15.03 -0.48
CA LYS A 15 -6.13 -14.38 0.84
C LYS A 15 -4.79 -14.61 1.55
N VAL A 16 -4.24 -13.56 2.16
CA VAL A 16 -3.03 -13.65 2.99
C VAL A 16 -3.37 -14.45 4.24
N PRO A 17 -2.60 -15.49 4.60
CA PRO A 17 -2.81 -16.25 5.84
C PRO A 17 -2.62 -15.38 7.09
N THR A 18 -3.42 -15.60 8.12
CA THR A 18 -3.35 -14.85 9.39
C THR A 18 -1.95 -14.93 10.03
N ASP A 19 -1.30 -16.10 9.98
CA ASP A 19 0.07 -16.27 10.49
C ASP A 19 1.08 -15.37 9.80
N GLN A 20 0.91 -15.15 8.50
CA GLN A 20 1.77 -14.25 7.74
C GLN A 20 1.51 -12.80 8.15
N THR A 21 0.24 -12.44 8.36
CA THR A 21 -0.14 -11.13 8.89
C THR A 21 0.47 -10.87 10.27
N ILE A 22 0.38 -11.83 11.20
CA ILE A 22 0.99 -11.72 12.54
C ILE A 22 2.51 -11.50 12.42
N LYS A 23 3.20 -12.26 11.57
CA LYS A 23 4.65 -12.09 11.33
C LYS A 23 4.98 -10.70 10.81
N VAL A 24 4.18 -10.16 9.88
CA VAL A 24 4.39 -8.81 9.33
C VAL A 24 4.11 -7.75 10.39
N LEU A 25 3.01 -7.85 11.13
CA LEU A 25 2.68 -6.91 12.22
C LEU A 25 3.79 -6.87 13.27
N ARG A 26 4.26 -8.05 13.72
CA ARG A 26 5.34 -8.15 14.70
C ARG A 26 6.66 -7.56 14.21
N LYS A 27 7.01 -7.77 12.93
CA LYS A 27 8.19 -7.14 12.31
C LYS A 27 8.13 -5.61 12.31
N ASN A 28 6.93 -5.03 12.40
CA ASN A 28 6.71 -3.59 12.48
C ASN A 28 6.45 -3.11 13.92
N GLY A 29 6.76 -3.92 14.93
CA GLY A 29 6.58 -3.57 16.34
C GLY A 29 5.12 -3.63 16.83
N ILE A 30 4.22 -4.19 16.02
CA ILE A 30 2.82 -4.38 16.41
C ILE A 30 2.66 -5.83 16.88
N ASP A 31 2.62 -6.04 18.19
CA ASP A 31 2.27 -7.36 18.72
C ASP A 31 0.75 -7.54 18.70
N ALA A 32 0.29 -8.50 17.91
CA ALA A 32 -1.11 -8.80 17.72
C ALA A 32 -1.32 -10.31 17.79
N ASN A 33 -2.34 -10.73 18.53
CA ASN A 33 -2.79 -12.11 18.51
C ASN A 33 -3.60 -12.42 17.24
N GLU A 34 -3.97 -13.69 17.05
CA GLU A 34 -4.69 -14.14 15.87
C GLU A 34 -6.01 -13.39 15.63
N LYS A 35 -6.80 -13.17 16.70
CA LYS A 35 -8.07 -12.46 16.62
C LYS A 35 -7.87 -11.00 16.19
N GLN A 36 -6.87 -10.32 16.75
CA GLN A 36 -6.51 -8.95 16.38
C GLN A 36 -5.99 -8.87 14.94
N ALA A 37 -5.11 -9.78 14.55
CA ALA A 37 -4.56 -9.84 13.19
C ALA A 37 -5.66 -10.04 12.14
N LYS A 38 -6.67 -10.87 12.43
CA LYS A 38 -7.83 -11.05 11.56
C LYS A 38 -8.63 -9.77 11.37
N VAL A 39 -8.93 -9.04 12.46
CA VAL A 39 -9.66 -7.77 12.39
C VAL A 39 -8.90 -6.72 11.58
N ILE A 40 -7.59 -6.61 11.82
CA ILE A 40 -6.72 -5.69 11.07
C ILE A 40 -6.71 -6.05 9.59
N LEU A 41 -6.55 -7.34 9.27
CA LEU A 41 -6.53 -7.81 7.89
C LEU A 41 -7.86 -7.56 7.18
N ASP A 42 -8.99 -7.84 7.84
CA ASP A 42 -10.33 -7.59 7.32
C ASP A 42 -10.54 -6.08 7.04
N PHE A 43 -10.07 -5.20 7.94
CA PHE A 43 -10.11 -3.75 7.75
C PHE A 43 -9.25 -3.28 6.56
N LEU A 44 -8.02 -3.79 6.43
CA LEU A 44 -7.14 -3.44 5.31
C LEU A 44 -7.71 -3.90 3.96
N TYR A 45 -8.32 -5.09 3.91
CA TYR A 45 -9.00 -5.57 2.71
C TYR A 45 -10.21 -4.71 2.36
N PHE A 46 -10.99 -4.27 3.36
CA PHE A 46 -12.10 -3.35 3.15
C PHE A 46 -11.63 -2.03 2.52
N LEU A 47 -10.58 -1.41 3.07
CA LEU A 47 -9.98 -0.20 2.50
C LEU A 47 -9.47 -0.44 1.07
N ALA A 48 -8.70 -1.50 0.86
CA ALA A 48 -8.16 -1.84 -0.47
C ALA A 48 -9.29 -1.99 -1.50
N LYS A 49 -10.40 -2.64 -1.14
CA LYS A 49 -11.57 -2.80 -2.00
C LYS A 49 -12.24 -1.46 -2.30
N MET A 50 -12.38 -0.60 -1.30
CA MET A 50 -13.01 0.72 -1.44
C MET A 50 -12.24 1.62 -2.40
N TYR A 51 -10.92 1.68 -2.29
CA TYR A 51 -10.09 2.55 -3.13
C TYR A 51 -9.78 1.95 -4.52
N ARG A 52 -9.91 0.63 -4.71
CA ARG A 52 -9.76 -0.02 -6.02
C ARG A 52 -10.76 0.51 -7.08
N GLY A 53 -11.96 0.94 -6.66
CA GLY A 53 -12.97 1.52 -7.57
C GLY A 53 -12.69 2.96 -8.02
N ARG A 54 -11.72 3.66 -7.42
CA ARG A 54 -11.44 5.08 -7.69
C ARG A 54 -10.24 5.31 -8.62
N ALA A 55 -9.37 4.32 -8.75
CA ALA A 55 -8.17 4.39 -9.60
C ALA A 55 -8.44 4.15 -11.10
N SER A 56 -9.63 3.66 -11.49
CA SER A 56 -10.00 3.48 -12.90
C SER A 56 -10.55 4.75 -13.57
N ASN A 57 -10.83 5.81 -12.80
CA ASN A 57 -11.43 7.05 -13.30
C ASN A 57 -10.52 8.27 -13.11
N ALA A 58 -9.29 8.08 -12.63
CA ALA A 58 -8.31 9.16 -12.53
C ALA A 58 -7.53 9.27 -13.85
N PRO A 59 -7.46 10.46 -14.48
CA PRO A 59 -6.53 10.68 -15.59
C PRO A 59 -5.11 10.42 -15.08
N SER A 60 -4.36 9.63 -15.83
CA SER A 60 -2.98 9.27 -15.53
C SER A 60 -2.05 10.47 -15.70
N ASP A 61 -2.12 11.42 -14.79
CA ASP A 61 -1.07 12.42 -14.62
C ASP A 61 -0.34 12.15 -13.30
N SER A 62 0.89 11.67 -13.49
CA SER A 62 2.06 11.70 -12.59
C SER A 62 1.94 12.64 -11.38
N ILE A 63 2.33 12.26 -10.17
CA ILE A 63 3.72 12.38 -9.67
C ILE A 63 3.85 11.62 -8.33
N THR A 64 4.93 10.83 -8.19
CA THR A 64 5.43 10.22 -6.93
C THR A 64 6.36 11.20 -6.18
N PRO A 65 6.62 11.00 -4.87
CA PRO A 65 7.18 12.00 -3.97
C PRO A 65 8.71 12.09 -4.01
N GLY A 66 9.22 13.32 -3.87
CA GLY A 66 10.57 13.62 -3.39
C GLY A 66 11.55 14.13 -4.45
N LYS A 67 11.76 15.45 -4.49
CA LYS A 67 13.09 16.12 -4.46
C LYS A 67 12.95 17.56 -3.93
N GLU A 68 13.67 17.79 -2.83
CA GLU A 68 14.41 19.00 -2.46
C GLU A 68 13.69 20.36 -2.43
N ILE A 69 13.51 20.87 -1.21
CA ILE A 69 13.12 22.24 -0.91
C ILE A 69 14.37 23.10 -1.09
N GLU A 70 14.53 23.77 -2.23
CA GLU A 70 15.53 24.84 -2.36
C GLU A 70 14.89 26.17 -1.92
N HIS A 71 15.17 26.59 -0.68
CA HIS A 71 14.85 27.93 -0.22
C HIS A 71 15.76 28.94 -0.93
N LYS A 72 15.19 29.79 -1.78
CA LYS A 72 15.81 31.07 -2.14
C LYS A 72 15.07 32.19 -1.43
N ILE A 73 15.64 32.60 -0.31
CA ILE A 73 15.36 33.90 0.31
C ILE A 73 15.89 34.96 -0.67
N VAL A 74 15.02 35.83 -1.17
CA VAL A 74 15.42 37.07 -1.84
C VAL A 74 15.51 38.14 -0.76
N ILE A 75 16.69 38.75 -0.66
CA ILE A 75 17.04 39.90 0.20
C ILE A 75 16.36 41.15 -0.34
#